data_AF-A0A521JRH1-F1
#
_entry.id   AF-A0A521JRH1-F1
#
_cell.length_a   1.000
_cell.length_b   1.000
_cell.length_c   1.000
_cell.angle_alpha   90.00
_cell.angle_beta   90.00
_cell.angle_gamma   90.00
#
_symmetry.space_group_name_H-M   'P 1'
#
loop_
_entity.id
_entity.type
_entity.pdbx_description
1 polymer ?
#
loop_
_entity_poly.entity_id
_entity_poly.type
_entity_poly.pdbx_seq_one_letter_code
_entity_poly.pdbx_strand_id
1 'polypeptide(L)'
;MKGTHMNISKINHKVKVKQSMQVRIILLVILIMPFLSGCRVDESDYELTNYTGKSIATFEKNTKRQLTEDSNGVYKIEGSLQLIAPKGAITSFTILGGSEDYKLFGVGIGMERTEAEPKLIEIYGAETNKSIEAVKNSVTHTYRDKESELYLSYDIDTGLVTEISYYFLDIESLEEEPTNAGELVALVGDIRVYYNEAMVYLKSAQENYEVDYGKGIWDVDIFGDGNSFGEYIKDEVLKQIIQLKVIHDKAIQEGITLTDEEKADARSYADEHFLGLSDDDRDRYLVTRDLLEKVYSDNILAEKVFETLTIDVDTNVPDITARQITVQHILVHSTELDEEGNRVPLSLEQRNKALDKVNGLLEKARSGEDFYTLAEANSEDEVIEYTFGRGEGPEGFSNTFEQAAFNLKTGETSSLITTEYGWHIIYCVTDFNEDATIRVKEAIIEERR
;
A
#
# COMPACT_ATOMS: atom_id res chain seq x y z
N MET A 1 70.92 46.19 -8.39
CA MET A 1 70.47 44.90 -8.92
C MET A 1 68.97 44.98 -9.17
N LYS A 2 68.55 44.39 -10.29
CA LYS A 2 67.26 44.47 -10.99
C LYS A 2 66.01 44.66 -10.13
N GLY A 3 65.16 45.58 -10.56
CA GLY A 3 63.75 45.67 -10.15
C GLY A 3 62.81 44.91 -11.09
N THR A 4 61.53 45.25 -10.91
CA THR A 4 60.41 45.22 -11.87
C THR A 4 59.26 44.29 -11.47
N HIS A 5 58.21 44.90 -10.92
CA HIS A 5 56.82 44.42 -11.06
C HIS A 5 56.40 44.52 -12.53
N MET A 6 55.78 43.49 -13.09
CA MET A 6 54.91 43.65 -14.25
C MET A 6 53.85 42.54 -14.31
N ASN A 7 52.59 42.96 -14.22
CA ASN A 7 51.41 42.27 -14.70
C ASN A 7 51.39 42.36 -16.24
N ILE A 8 50.95 41.35 -17.00
CA ILE A 8 50.33 41.50 -18.35
C ILE A 8 49.80 40.14 -18.85
N SER A 9 48.64 40.27 -19.50
CA SER A 9 47.74 39.36 -20.20
C SER A 9 48.29 38.24 -21.10
N LYS A 10 47.45 37.19 -21.18
CA LYS A 10 46.99 36.44 -22.38
C LYS A 10 47.95 36.36 -23.57
N ILE A 11 48.34 35.13 -23.95
CA ILE A 11 48.41 34.74 -25.37
C ILE A 11 47.93 33.29 -25.56
N ASN A 12 46.90 33.16 -26.40
CA ASN A 12 46.35 31.94 -27.00
C ASN A 12 47.25 31.42 -28.14
N HIS A 13 47.48 30.10 -28.17
CA HIS A 13 47.69 29.27 -29.38
C HIS A 13 47.05 27.90 -29.04
N LYS A 14 45.80 27.60 -29.39
CA LYS A 14 45.20 27.27 -30.70
C LYS A 14 45.91 26.13 -31.45
N VAL A 15 45.09 25.15 -31.87
CA VAL A 15 45.31 24.07 -32.88
C VAL A 15 45.84 22.75 -32.26
N LYS A 16 45.21 21.57 -32.37
CA LYS A 16 44.17 21.05 -33.28
C LYS A 16 43.44 19.87 -32.63
N VAL A 17 42.12 19.86 -32.82
CA VAL A 17 41.26 18.67 -32.72
C VAL A 17 41.72 17.63 -33.75
N LYS A 18 41.82 16.37 -33.32
CA LYS A 18 41.70 15.22 -34.22
C LYS A 18 40.59 14.33 -33.66
N GLN A 19 39.45 14.38 -34.33
CA GLN A 19 38.35 13.45 -34.15
C GLN A 19 38.81 12.04 -34.55
N SER A 20 38.46 11.04 -33.74
CA SER A 20 37.99 9.76 -34.26
C SER A 20 36.92 9.23 -33.32
N MET A 21 35.68 9.40 -33.78
CA MET A 21 34.48 8.70 -33.36
C MET A 21 34.75 7.20 -33.35
N GLN A 22 34.64 6.55 -32.18
CA GLN A 22 33.93 5.28 -32.01
C GLN A 22 33.93 4.80 -30.54
N VAL A 23 32.70 4.61 -30.05
CA VAL A 23 32.26 3.64 -29.02
C VAL A 23 32.45 4.02 -27.54
N ARG A 24 31.32 4.50 -27.00
CA ARG A 24 30.75 4.29 -25.66
C ARG A 24 31.45 3.22 -24.80
N ILE A 25 31.70 3.52 -23.52
CA ILE A 25 31.37 2.71 -22.31
C ILE A 25 32.14 3.28 -21.09
N ILE A 26 31.47 3.28 -19.94
CA ILE A 26 31.89 3.72 -18.59
C ILE A 26 31.66 5.21 -18.29
N LEU A 27 30.39 5.49 -18.01
CA LEU A 27 29.91 6.59 -17.21
C LEU A 27 29.48 5.97 -15.87
N LEU A 28 30.34 6.04 -14.84
CA LEU A 28 30.03 5.89 -13.39
C LEU A 28 31.32 5.66 -12.56
N VAL A 29 32.22 6.67 -12.49
CA VAL A 29 33.32 6.71 -11.49
C VAL A 29 33.38 8.06 -10.78
N ILE A 30 32.32 8.87 -10.81
CA ILE A 30 32.27 10.12 -10.02
C ILE A 30 30.91 10.21 -9.32
N LEU A 31 30.78 9.44 -8.24
CA LEU A 31 30.12 9.89 -7.00
C LEU A 31 30.52 8.92 -5.86
N ILE A 32 31.82 8.86 -5.56
CA ILE A 32 32.33 8.29 -4.31
C ILE A 32 32.39 9.45 -3.29
N MET A 33 31.80 9.19 -2.11
CA MET A 33 31.59 10.05 -0.94
C MET A 33 30.36 10.97 -1.01
N PRO A 34 29.33 10.72 -0.17
CA PRO A 34 29.46 10.28 1.22
C PRO A 34 29.06 8.81 1.46
N PHE A 35 30.07 7.94 1.57
CA PHE A 35 30.09 6.92 2.60
C PHE A 35 30.65 7.61 3.86
N LEU A 36 30.16 7.20 5.04
CA LEU A 36 30.34 7.79 6.37
C LEU A 36 29.25 8.80 6.80
N SER A 37 27.98 8.39 6.72
CA SER A 37 27.13 8.62 7.90
C SER A 37 27.48 7.51 8.89
N GLY A 38 28.20 7.89 9.94
CA GLY A 38 28.58 6.96 10.99
C GLY A 38 27.35 6.23 11.54
N CYS A 39 27.50 4.94 11.77
CA CYS A 39 26.82 4.24 12.84
C CYS A 39 26.81 5.14 14.09
N ARG A 40 25.74 5.89 14.34
CA ARG A 40 25.50 6.46 15.66
C ARG A 40 24.80 5.38 16.45
N VAL A 41 25.53 4.80 17.41
CA VAL A 41 24.89 4.24 18.59
C VAL A 41 24.30 5.45 19.32
N ASP A 42 23.00 5.43 19.56
CA ASP A 42 22.33 6.50 20.30
C ASP A 42 22.59 6.30 21.80
N GLU A 43 22.61 7.37 22.59
CA GLU A 43 22.80 7.27 24.05
C GLU A 43 21.66 6.44 24.69
N SER A 44 20.49 6.42 24.04
CA SER A 44 19.34 5.59 24.40
C SER A 44 19.57 4.08 24.21
N ASP A 45 20.52 3.67 23.36
CA ASP A 45 20.83 2.25 23.13
C ASP A 45 21.52 1.60 24.33
N TYR A 46 22.11 2.39 25.23
CA TYR A 46 22.76 1.92 26.46
C TYR A 46 21.87 2.00 27.71
N GLU A 47 20.62 2.42 27.56
CA GLU A 47 19.59 2.33 28.61
C GLU A 47 19.03 0.90 28.64
N LEU A 48 19.45 0.12 29.65
CA LEU A 48 19.21 -1.32 29.73
C LEU A 48 17.74 -1.68 29.94
N THR A 49 16.95 -0.77 30.51
CA THR A 49 15.50 -0.98 30.70
C THR A 49 14.77 -1.17 29.37
N ASN A 50 15.32 -0.68 28.25
CA ASN A 50 14.79 -0.88 26.90
C ASN A 50 14.88 -2.33 26.39
N TYR A 51 15.60 -3.20 27.12
CA TYR A 51 15.83 -4.60 26.75
C TYR A 51 15.15 -5.61 27.70
N THR A 52 14.43 -5.13 28.72
CA THR A 52 13.65 -6.01 29.60
C THR A 52 12.64 -6.81 28.77
N GLY A 53 12.63 -8.14 28.93
CA GLY A 53 11.77 -9.05 28.17
C GLY A 53 12.22 -9.33 26.73
N LYS A 54 13.30 -8.71 26.24
CA LYS A 54 13.82 -8.92 24.87
C LYS A 54 14.85 -10.05 24.79
N SER A 55 15.19 -10.47 23.57
CA SER A 55 16.20 -11.50 23.35
C SER A 55 17.64 -10.97 23.53
N ILE A 56 18.57 -11.89 23.79
CA ILE A 56 20.00 -11.57 23.81
C ILE A 56 20.48 -11.08 22.43
N ALA A 57 19.96 -11.65 21.35
CA ALA A 57 20.31 -11.25 19.99
C ALA A 57 19.95 -9.77 19.70
N THR A 58 18.76 -9.33 20.12
CA THR A 58 18.33 -7.93 20.06
C THR A 58 19.29 -7.01 20.80
N PHE A 59 19.68 -7.40 22.02
CA PHE A 59 20.64 -6.62 22.81
C PHE A 59 21.99 -6.48 22.11
N GLU A 60 22.57 -7.58 21.62
CA GLU A 60 23.90 -7.57 20.99
C GLU A 60 23.91 -6.73 19.70
N LYS A 61 22.82 -6.80 18.93
CA LYS A 61 22.66 -6.04 17.69
C LYS A 61 22.63 -4.53 17.94
N ASN A 62 21.76 -4.07 18.85
CA ASN A 62 21.51 -2.64 19.05
C ASN A 62 22.69 -1.98 19.76
N THR A 63 23.27 -2.64 20.77
CA THR A 63 24.44 -2.13 21.50
C THR A 63 25.75 -2.34 20.74
N LYS A 64 25.76 -3.20 19.71
CA LYS A 64 26.95 -3.66 18.97
C LYS A 64 28.00 -4.32 19.87
N ARG A 65 27.55 -4.96 20.95
CA ARG A 65 28.39 -5.61 21.96
C ARG A 65 28.06 -7.09 21.98
N GLN A 66 29.08 -7.93 21.89
CA GLN A 66 28.92 -9.37 21.94
C GLN A 66 29.04 -9.86 23.38
N LEU A 67 28.10 -10.70 23.79
CA LEU A 67 28.04 -11.39 25.06
C LEU A 67 28.60 -12.81 24.92
N THR A 68 29.18 -13.32 26.00
CA THR A 68 29.57 -14.72 26.13
C THR A 68 28.57 -15.42 27.03
N GLU A 69 27.99 -16.53 26.58
CA GLU A 69 27.18 -17.37 27.45
C GLU A 69 28.10 -18.12 28.44
N ASP A 70 27.82 -17.98 29.73
CA ASP A 70 28.58 -18.64 30.80
C ASP A 70 27.92 -19.98 31.18
N SER A 71 26.62 -19.96 31.49
CA SER A 71 25.83 -21.17 31.77
C SER A 71 24.32 -20.89 31.84
N ASN A 72 23.48 -21.84 31.42
CA ASN A 72 22.03 -21.87 31.64
C ASN A 72 21.32 -20.51 31.49
N GLY A 73 21.54 -19.84 30.35
CA GLY A 73 20.90 -18.55 30.06
C GLY A 73 21.51 -17.35 30.80
N VAL A 74 22.70 -17.48 31.39
CA VAL A 74 23.49 -16.36 31.92
C VAL A 74 24.50 -15.93 30.85
N TYR A 75 24.45 -14.66 30.48
CA TYR A 75 25.27 -14.05 29.44
C TYR A 75 26.10 -12.92 30.04
N LYS A 76 27.35 -12.75 29.62
CA LYS A 76 28.26 -11.75 30.21
C LYS A 76 29.18 -11.06 29.21
N ILE A 77 29.49 -9.81 29.49
CA ILE A 77 30.71 -9.12 29.08
C ILE A 77 31.61 -9.15 30.31
N GLU A 78 32.72 -9.88 30.24
CA GLU A 78 33.58 -10.15 31.40
C GLU A 78 33.97 -8.84 32.12
N GLY A 79 33.62 -8.74 33.40
CA GLY A 79 33.92 -7.58 34.24
C GLY A 79 33.00 -6.38 34.05
N SER A 80 32.08 -6.39 33.07
CA SER A 80 31.31 -5.20 32.68
C SER A 80 29.80 -5.38 32.85
N LEU A 81 29.22 -6.44 32.29
CA LEU A 81 27.78 -6.61 32.22
C LEU A 81 27.41 -8.08 32.34
N GLN A 82 26.34 -8.39 33.05
CA GLN A 82 25.72 -9.70 33.07
C GLN A 82 24.21 -9.56 32.79
N LEU A 83 23.68 -10.47 31.97
CA LEU A 83 22.27 -10.62 31.66
C LEU A 83 21.82 -12.04 32.01
N ILE A 84 20.58 -12.18 32.48
CA ILE A 84 19.97 -13.50 32.70
C ILE A 84 18.74 -13.61 31.81
N ALA A 85 18.72 -14.63 30.96
CA ALA A 85 17.66 -14.94 30.01
C ALA A 85 17.39 -16.46 29.97
N PRO A 86 16.73 -17.02 31.00
CA PRO A 86 16.63 -18.48 31.20
C PRO A 86 15.69 -19.15 30.19
N LYS A 87 14.80 -18.38 29.55
CA LYS A 87 13.88 -18.82 28.49
C LYS A 87 14.03 -18.00 27.20
N GLY A 88 15.20 -17.38 26.99
CA GLY A 88 15.48 -16.56 25.81
C GLY A 88 15.08 -15.09 25.93
N ALA A 89 14.26 -14.70 26.90
CA ALA A 89 13.95 -13.31 27.24
C ALA A 89 14.75 -12.83 28.45
N ILE A 90 15.31 -11.61 28.39
CA ILE A 90 16.12 -11.02 29.46
C ILE A 90 15.23 -10.62 30.64
N THR A 91 15.52 -11.17 31.81
CA THR A 91 14.78 -10.93 33.07
C THR A 91 15.60 -10.20 34.13
N SER A 92 16.92 -10.09 33.93
CA SER A 92 17.81 -9.42 34.87
C SER A 92 19.02 -8.80 34.16
N PHE A 93 19.45 -7.67 34.71
CA PHE A 93 20.65 -6.93 34.31
C PHE A 93 21.53 -6.72 35.55
N THR A 94 22.83 -6.96 35.41
CA THR A 94 23.83 -6.56 36.41
C THR A 94 24.94 -5.77 35.71
N ILE A 95 25.03 -4.49 36.03
CA ILE A 95 26.09 -3.58 35.57
C ILE A 95 27.20 -3.57 36.62
N LEU A 96 28.42 -3.89 36.19
CA LEU A 96 29.63 -3.96 37.02
C LEU A 96 30.61 -2.83 36.67
N GLY A 97 31.66 -2.67 37.50
CA GLY A 97 32.69 -1.65 37.27
C GLY A 97 33.39 -1.77 35.91
N GLY A 98 33.46 -0.67 35.14
CA GLY A 98 33.99 -0.66 33.77
C GLY A 98 32.95 -0.52 32.66
N SER A 99 31.69 -0.24 33.04
CA SER A 99 30.51 -0.11 32.18
C SER A 99 29.89 1.28 32.25
N GLU A 100 30.68 2.33 32.03
CA GLU A 100 30.26 3.73 32.16
C GLU A 100 29.18 4.14 31.14
N ASP A 101 29.10 3.42 30.02
CA ASP A 101 28.11 3.69 28.96
C ASP A 101 26.69 3.24 29.37
N TYR A 102 26.57 2.19 30.19
CA TYR A 102 25.29 1.54 30.50
C TYR A 102 24.55 2.24 31.63
N LYS A 103 23.24 2.42 31.42
CA LYS A 103 22.34 3.05 32.40
C LYS A 103 21.12 2.18 32.67
N LEU A 104 20.59 2.30 33.88
CA LEU A 104 19.27 1.81 34.28
C LEU A 104 18.51 3.00 34.86
N PHE A 105 17.40 3.38 34.21
CA PHE A 105 16.62 4.56 34.56
C PHE A 105 17.46 5.85 34.59
N GLY A 106 18.41 5.95 33.66
CA GLY A 106 19.37 7.04 33.60
C GLY A 106 20.42 7.05 34.71
N VAL A 107 20.51 6.00 35.55
CA VAL A 107 21.56 5.80 36.56
C VAL A 107 22.64 4.87 36.02
N GLY A 108 23.91 5.24 36.12
CA GLY A 108 25.04 4.44 35.64
C GLY A 108 26.17 4.33 36.67
N ILE A 109 27.16 3.51 36.35
CA ILE A 109 28.38 3.35 37.17
C ILE A 109 29.11 4.69 37.27
N GLY A 110 29.60 5.03 38.47
CA GLY A 110 30.32 6.28 38.73
C GLY A 110 29.41 7.49 38.96
N MET A 111 28.08 7.34 38.94
CA MET A 111 27.16 8.40 39.35
C MET A 111 27.25 8.64 40.86
N GLU A 112 27.21 9.90 41.29
CA GLU A 112 27.17 10.28 42.70
C GLU A 112 25.84 9.87 43.32
N ARG A 113 25.87 9.35 44.56
CA ARG A 113 24.67 8.95 45.30
C ARG A 113 23.60 10.04 45.34
N THR A 114 23.99 11.30 45.49
CA THR A 114 23.07 12.44 45.53
C THR A 114 22.36 12.72 44.21
N GLU A 115 22.86 12.18 43.10
CA GLU A 115 22.25 12.27 41.76
C GLU A 115 21.44 11.01 41.43
N ALA A 116 21.95 9.84 41.82
CA ALA A 116 21.32 8.55 41.54
C ALA A 116 20.02 8.32 42.35
N GLU A 117 20.05 8.60 43.66
CA GLU A 117 18.90 8.29 44.54
C GLU A 117 17.62 9.02 44.13
N PRO A 118 17.62 10.33 43.79
CA PRO A 118 16.40 11.02 43.36
C PRO A 118 15.72 10.39 42.14
N LYS A 119 16.50 9.91 41.15
CA LYS A 119 15.98 9.27 39.95
C LYS A 119 15.23 7.97 40.27
N LEU A 120 15.79 7.17 41.18
CA LEU A 120 15.14 5.94 41.62
C LEU A 120 13.97 6.19 42.56
N ILE A 121 14.03 7.23 43.40
CA ILE A 121 12.93 7.62 44.28
C ILE A 121 11.71 8.07 43.49
N GLU A 122 11.90 8.73 42.34
CA GLU A 122 10.81 9.09 41.43
C GLU A 122 10.05 7.85 40.89
N ILE A 123 10.74 6.73 40.74
CA ILE A 123 10.20 5.49 40.16
C ILE A 123 9.65 4.56 41.25
N TYR A 124 10.45 4.28 42.28
CA TYR A 124 10.17 3.26 43.30
C TYR A 124 9.68 3.84 44.64
N GLY A 125 9.84 5.14 44.87
CA GLY A 125 9.76 5.73 46.20
C GLY A 125 11.02 5.47 47.05
N ALA A 126 10.89 5.59 48.37
CA ALA A 126 12.02 5.40 49.30
C ALA A 126 12.58 3.97 49.25
N GLU A 127 13.86 3.81 49.55
CA GLU A 127 14.50 2.50 49.58
C GLU A 127 13.83 1.59 50.63
N THR A 128 13.62 0.33 50.24
CA THR A 128 12.94 -0.68 51.06
C THR A 128 13.88 -1.39 52.02
N ASN A 129 15.17 -1.46 51.67
CA ASN A 129 16.20 -2.08 52.48
C ASN A 129 17.57 -1.46 52.21
N LYS A 130 18.49 -1.66 53.16
CA LYS A 130 19.87 -1.23 53.08
C LYS A 130 20.78 -2.30 53.70
N SER A 131 21.76 -2.77 52.93
CA SER A 131 22.79 -3.70 53.41
C SER A 131 24.19 -3.09 53.31
N ILE A 132 25.09 -3.47 54.21
CA ILE A 132 26.47 -2.98 54.25
C ILE A 132 27.41 -4.18 54.21
N GLU A 133 28.30 -4.21 53.23
CA GLU A 133 29.36 -5.21 53.08
C GLU A 133 30.71 -4.58 53.40
N ALA A 134 31.06 -4.53 54.70
CA ALA A 134 32.28 -3.86 55.18
C ALA A 134 33.58 -4.38 54.54
N VAL A 135 33.63 -5.65 54.13
CA VAL A 135 34.82 -6.25 53.48
C VAL A 135 35.03 -5.70 52.06
N LYS A 136 33.96 -5.30 51.37
CA LYS A 136 34.01 -4.73 50.02
C LYS A 136 33.93 -3.20 50.00
N ASN A 137 33.92 -2.56 51.18
CA ASN A 137 33.65 -1.13 51.34
C ASN A 137 32.38 -0.67 50.61
N SER A 138 31.35 -1.52 50.57
CA SER A 138 30.16 -1.29 49.75
C SER A 138 28.88 -1.24 50.58
N VAL A 139 27.97 -0.36 50.18
CA VAL A 139 26.62 -0.24 50.73
C VAL A 139 25.61 -0.39 49.60
N THR A 140 24.64 -1.28 49.77
CA THR A 140 23.61 -1.57 48.76
C THR A 140 22.26 -1.09 49.25
N HIS A 141 21.61 -0.25 48.46
CA HIS A 141 20.23 0.18 48.66
C HIS A 141 19.31 -0.65 47.77
N THR A 142 18.20 -1.12 48.31
CA THR A 142 17.22 -1.94 47.59
C THR A 142 15.95 -1.14 47.34
N TYR A 143 15.57 -1.04 46.09
CA TYR A 143 14.34 -0.44 45.61
C TYR A 143 13.44 -1.54 45.06
N ARG A 144 12.17 -1.53 45.39
CA ARG A 144 11.26 -2.61 45.01
C ARG A 144 9.85 -2.10 44.86
N ASP A 145 9.21 -2.50 43.76
CA ASP A 145 7.78 -2.34 43.54
C ASP A 145 7.13 -3.72 43.35
N LYS A 146 5.96 -3.77 42.68
CA LYS A 146 5.25 -5.02 42.40
C LYS A 146 5.86 -5.81 41.24
N GLU A 147 6.53 -5.14 40.31
CA GLU A 147 6.94 -5.67 39.02
C GLU A 147 8.46 -5.92 38.97
N SER A 148 9.25 -5.25 39.82
CA SER A 148 10.70 -5.30 39.77
C SER A 148 11.39 -5.00 41.12
N GLU A 149 12.65 -5.41 41.20
CA GLU A 149 13.54 -5.18 42.32
C GLU A 149 14.92 -4.76 41.81
N LEU A 150 15.41 -3.63 42.32
CA LEU A 150 16.69 -3.03 41.95
C LEU A 150 17.59 -2.88 43.17
N TYR A 151 18.83 -3.31 43.04
CA TYR A 151 19.90 -3.17 44.01
C TYR A 151 20.92 -2.18 43.47
N LEU A 152 21.12 -1.07 44.18
CA LEU A 152 22.08 -0.04 43.82
C LEU A 152 23.19 -0.01 44.88
N SER A 153 24.39 -0.40 44.48
CA SER A 153 25.56 -0.46 45.36
C SER A 153 26.47 0.75 45.17
N TYR A 154 26.99 1.26 46.29
CA TYR A 154 27.90 2.40 46.34
C TYR A 154 29.16 2.05 47.11
N ASP A 155 30.29 2.64 46.72
CA ASP A 155 31.46 2.68 47.60
C ASP A 155 31.22 3.64 48.77
N ILE A 156 31.51 3.20 50.00
CA ILE A 156 31.16 3.91 51.23
C ILE A 156 31.94 5.22 51.38
N ASP A 157 33.19 5.26 50.93
CA ASP A 157 34.07 6.41 51.11
C ASP A 157 33.83 7.49 50.06
N THR A 158 33.54 7.08 48.82
CA THR A 158 33.38 7.99 47.69
C THR A 158 31.93 8.34 47.40
N GLY A 159 30.97 7.49 47.75
CA GLY A 159 29.56 7.69 47.41
C GLY A 159 29.21 7.42 45.95
N LEU A 160 30.15 6.87 45.16
CA LEU A 160 29.94 6.56 43.75
C LEU A 160 29.25 5.21 43.58
N VAL A 161 28.34 5.13 42.60
CA VAL A 161 27.71 3.87 42.18
C VAL A 161 28.76 2.90 41.64
N THR A 162 28.83 1.70 42.21
CA THR A 162 29.81 0.66 41.86
C THR A 162 29.19 -0.58 41.22
N GLU A 163 27.90 -0.84 41.46
CA GLU A 163 27.15 -1.94 40.86
C GLU A 163 25.66 -1.58 40.83
N ILE A 164 24.98 -2.00 39.75
CA ILE A 164 23.53 -1.93 39.65
C ILE A 164 23.02 -3.31 39.24
N SER A 165 22.17 -3.92 40.07
CA SER A 165 21.53 -5.21 39.76
C SER A 165 20.01 -5.03 39.72
N TYR A 166 19.38 -5.31 38.59
CA TYR A 166 17.95 -5.20 38.37
C TYR A 166 17.34 -6.57 38.06
N TYR A 167 16.21 -6.87 38.70
CA TYR A 167 15.46 -8.10 38.55
C TYR A 167 14.01 -7.77 38.26
N PHE A 168 13.48 -8.32 37.17
CA PHE A 168 12.05 -8.28 36.91
C PHE A 168 11.37 -9.38 37.73
N LEU A 169 10.48 -9.00 38.65
CA LEU A 169 9.83 -9.90 39.62
C LEU A 169 8.57 -10.55 39.07
N ASP A 170 7.87 -9.91 38.15
CA ASP A 170 6.60 -10.42 37.64
C ASP A 170 6.80 -11.37 36.45
N ILE A 171 7.32 -12.56 36.77
CA ILE A 171 7.51 -13.64 35.79
C ILE A 171 6.14 -14.16 35.27
N GLU A 172 5.02 -13.82 35.95
CA GLU A 172 3.66 -14.21 35.56
C GLU A 172 2.92 -13.15 34.72
N SER A 173 3.32 -11.87 34.76
CA SER A 173 2.76 -10.79 33.91
C SER A 173 3.67 -10.29 32.77
N LEU A 174 4.91 -10.78 32.67
CA LEU A 174 5.44 -11.08 31.34
C LEU A 174 4.56 -12.18 30.79
N GLU A 175 3.41 -11.78 30.24
CA GLU A 175 2.67 -12.62 29.33
C GLU A 175 3.73 -13.29 28.45
N GLU A 176 3.66 -14.62 28.35
CA GLU A 176 3.75 -15.17 27.02
C GLU A 176 2.78 -14.31 26.18
N GLU A 177 3.25 -13.21 25.59
CA GLU A 177 2.85 -12.88 24.24
C GLU A 177 3.09 -14.21 23.58
N PRO A 178 2.02 -14.98 23.33
CA PRO A 178 2.25 -16.34 22.97
C PRO A 178 3.05 -16.21 21.70
N THR A 179 3.99 -17.11 21.48
CA THR A 179 4.56 -17.28 20.16
C THR A 179 3.44 -17.83 19.26
N ASN A 180 2.38 -17.04 19.09
CA ASN A 180 1.23 -17.23 18.23
C ASN A 180 1.72 -17.31 16.80
N ALA A 181 2.99 -16.96 16.51
CA ALA A 181 3.67 -17.25 15.25
C ALA A 181 3.35 -18.64 14.68
N GLY A 182 3.17 -19.67 15.51
CA GLY A 182 2.73 -21.02 15.09
C GLY A 182 1.22 -21.32 15.21
N GLU A 183 0.43 -20.40 15.75
CA GLU A 183 -1.02 -20.49 15.89
C GLU A 183 -1.71 -20.42 14.52
N LEU A 184 -2.70 -21.29 14.36
CA LEU A 184 -3.56 -21.32 13.18
C LEU A 184 -4.56 -20.17 13.28
N VAL A 185 -4.45 -19.20 12.37
CA VAL A 185 -5.35 -18.05 12.27
C VAL A 185 -6.57 -18.37 11.41
N ALA A 186 -6.37 -19.08 10.31
CA ALA A 186 -7.46 -19.47 9.42
C ALA A 186 -7.19 -20.79 8.69
N LEU A 187 -8.27 -21.44 8.29
CA LEU A 187 -8.27 -22.61 7.42
C LEU A 187 -9.08 -22.27 6.15
N VAL A 188 -8.43 -22.33 5.00
CA VAL A 188 -9.06 -22.09 3.69
C VAL A 188 -8.93 -23.36 2.88
N GLY A 189 -10.02 -24.12 2.77
CA GLY A 189 -9.96 -25.49 2.25
C GLY A 189 -9.06 -26.36 3.12
N ASP A 190 -8.00 -26.90 2.54
CA ASP A 190 -6.96 -27.67 3.26
C ASP A 190 -5.71 -26.82 3.60
N ILE A 191 -5.67 -25.56 3.16
CA ILE A 191 -4.54 -24.65 3.39
C ILE A 191 -4.66 -23.98 4.75
N ARG A 192 -3.59 -24.09 5.54
CA ARG A 192 -3.47 -23.47 6.87
C ARG A 192 -2.78 -22.11 6.76
N VAL A 193 -3.41 -21.10 7.34
CA VAL A 193 -2.86 -19.76 7.51
C VAL A 193 -2.42 -19.61 8.97
N TYR A 194 -1.14 -19.39 9.17
CA TYR A 194 -0.54 -19.20 10.48
C TYR A 194 -0.32 -17.71 10.77
N TYR A 195 -0.26 -17.35 12.05
CA TYR A 195 -0.07 -15.96 12.47
C TYR A 195 1.21 -15.34 11.92
N ASN A 196 2.31 -16.08 11.87
CA ASN A 196 3.56 -15.58 11.31
C ASN A 196 3.42 -15.12 9.85
N GLU A 197 2.62 -15.83 9.05
CA GLU A 197 2.30 -15.44 7.68
C GLU A 197 1.50 -14.13 7.66
N ALA A 198 0.48 -14.00 8.52
CA ALA A 198 -0.32 -12.78 8.63
C ALA A 198 0.52 -11.56 9.07
N MET A 199 1.50 -11.78 9.95
CA MET A 199 2.39 -10.73 10.44
C MET A 199 3.32 -10.17 9.36
N VAL A 200 3.71 -10.96 8.35
CA VAL A 200 4.48 -10.45 7.21
C VAL A 200 3.71 -9.33 6.50
N TYR A 201 2.43 -9.53 6.21
CA TYR A 201 1.59 -8.53 5.56
C TYR A 201 1.30 -7.33 6.47
N LEU A 202 0.99 -7.58 7.75
CA LEU A 202 0.71 -6.52 8.71
C LEU A 202 1.90 -5.61 8.97
N LYS A 203 3.13 -6.15 9.04
CA LYS A 203 4.34 -5.35 9.22
C LYS A 203 4.64 -4.50 8.00
N SER A 204 4.44 -5.02 6.79
CA SER A 204 4.58 -4.24 5.56
C SER A 204 3.55 -3.11 5.48
N ALA A 205 2.28 -3.39 5.81
CA ALA A 205 1.26 -2.35 5.92
C ALA A 205 1.63 -1.32 6.99
N GLN A 206 2.16 -1.76 8.13
CA GLN A 206 2.58 -0.89 9.23
C GLN A 206 3.61 0.13 8.77
N GLU A 207 4.67 -0.33 8.13
CA GLU A 207 5.74 0.54 7.62
C GLU A 207 5.23 1.57 6.62
N ASN A 208 4.38 1.14 5.68
CA ASN A 208 3.84 2.04 4.66
C ASN A 208 2.98 3.16 5.25
N TYR A 209 2.06 2.83 6.18
CA TYR A 209 1.17 3.83 6.76
C TYR A 209 1.83 4.69 7.85
N GLU A 210 2.77 4.15 8.64
CA GLU A 210 3.47 4.95 9.65
C GLU A 210 4.40 6.00 9.04
N VAL A 211 4.96 5.76 7.84
CA VAL A 211 5.79 6.73 7.12
C VAL A 211 5.00 7.99 6.78
N ASP A 212 3.75 7.84 6.34
CA ASP A 212 2.94 8.97 5.87
C ASP A 212 2.08 9.61 6.97
N TYR A 213 1.62 8.82 7.95
CA TYR A 213 0.60 9.23 8.92
C TYR A 213 1.06 9.16 10.39
N GLY A 214 2.23 8.57 10.65
CA GLY A 214 2.77 8.39 11.99
C GLY A 214 2.09 7.29 12.81
N LYS A 215 2.68 6.96 13.96
CA LYS A 215 2.27 5.81 14.79
C LYS A 215 0.87 5.89 15.40
N GLY A 216 0.30 7.10 15.48
CA GLY A 216 -1.03 7.28 16.05
C GLY A 216 -2.17 6.83 15.13
N ILE A 217 -1.89 6.55 13.84
CA ILE A 217 -2.91 6.21 12.85
C ILE A 217 -3.72 4.97 13.24
N TRP A 218 -3.10 4.01 13.93
CA TRP A 218 -3.70 2.71 14.24
C TRP A 218 -4.90 2.80 15.18
N ASP A 219 -4.93 3.80 16.06
CA ASP A 219 -6.00 3.98 17.04
C ASP A 219 -7.12 4.89 16.53
N VAL A 220 -7.00 5.42 15.31
CA VAL A 220 -7.96 6.37 14.74
C VAL A 220 -9.15 5.62 14.15
N ASP A 221 -10.36 5.97 14.57
CA ASP A 221 -11.59 5.63 13.85
C ASP A 221 -11.78 6.61 12.69
N ILE A 222 -11.36 6.20 11.49
CA ILE A 222 -11.44 7.00 10.27
C ILE A 222 -12.86 7.01 9.69
N PHE A 223 -13.63 5.94 9.93
CA PHE A 223 -14.92 5.70 9.29
C PHE A 223 -16.12 6.11 10.15
N GLY A 224 -15.90 6.42 11.44
CA GLY A 224 -16.93 6.78 12.40
C GLY A 224 -17.82 5.60 12.79
N ASP A 225 -17.37 4.37 12.59
CA ASP A 225 -18.12 3.14 12.84
C ASP A 225 -17.76 2.48 14.18
N GLY A 226 -16.84 3.07 14.93
CA GLY A 226 -16.36 2.58 16.22
C GLY A 226 -15.19 1.60 16.10
N ASN A 227 -14.72 1.27 14.89
CA ASN A 227 -13.55 0.43 14.68
C ASN A 227 -12.30 1.29 14.46
N SER A 228 -11.18 0.87 15.03
CA SER A 228 -9.90 1.50 14.79
C SER A 228 -9.37 1.17 13.38
N PHE A 229 -8.56 2.06 12.80
CA PHE A 229 -7.88 1.77 11.54
C PHE A 229 -7.02 0.51 11.62
N GLY A 230 -6.43 0.22 12.78
CA GLY A 230 -5.70 -1.02 13.03
C GLY A 230 -6.57 -2.27 12.94
N GLU A 231 -7.81 -2.24 13.43
CA GLU A 231 -8.77 -3.34 13.27
C GLU A 231 -9.18 -3.52 11.82
N TYR A 232 -9.46 -2.41 11.11
CA TYR A 232 -9.76 -2.45 9.69
C TYR A 232 -8.65 -3.11 8.87
N ILE A 233 -7.39 -2.71 9.08
CA ILE A 233 -6.25 -3.27 8.35
C ILE A 233 -6.03 -4.76 8.68
N LYS A 234 -6.27 -5.19 9.92
CA LYS A 234 -6.24 -6.62 10.28
C LYS A 234 -7.25 -7.44 9.49
N ASP A 235 -8.47 -6.93 9.37
CA ASP A 235 -9.53 -7.59 8.60
C ASP A 235 -9.21 -7.63 7.10
N GLU A 236 -8.69 -6.55 6.53
CA GLU A 236 -8.33 -6.49 5.10
C GLU A 236 -7.16 -7.42 4.78
N VAL A 237 -6.13 -7.46 5.61
CA VAL A 237 -5.01 -8.39 5.45
C VAL A 237 -5.49 -9.84 5.52
N LEU A 238 -6.37 -10.17 6.47
CA LEU A 238 -6.92 -11.52 6.58
C LEU A 238 -7.71 -11.90 5.32
N LYS A 239 -8.58 -11.00 4.82
CA LYS A 239 -9.33 -11.22 3.57
C LYS A 239 -8.39 -11.44 2.38
N GLN A 240 -7.33 -10.64 2.27
CA GLN A 240 -6.32 -10.76 1.21
C GLN A 240 -5.64 -12.13 1.26
N ILE A 241 -5.19 -12.59 2.43
CA ILE A 241 -4.55 -13.91 2.58
C ILE A 241 -5.53 -15.02 2.20
N ILE A 242 -6.79 -14.93 2.63
CA ILE A 242 -7.83 -15.90 2.26
C ILE A 242 -8.01 -15.95 0.75
N GLN A 243 -8.10 -14.80 0.07
CA GLN A 243 -8.19 -14.74 -1.39
C GLN A 243 -6.98 -15.39 -2.06
N LEU A 244 -5.76 -15.09 -1.60
CA LEU A 244 -4.55 -15.74 -2.11
C LEU A 244 -4.61 -17.26 -1.98
N LYS A 245 -5.14 -17.80 -0.87
CA LYS A 245 -5.28 -19.25 -0.69
C LYS A 245 -6.32 -19.86 -1.64
N VAL A 246 -7.44 -19.18 -1.85
CA VAL A 246 -8.44 -19.59 -2.84
C VAL A 246 -7.85 -19.59 -4.26
N ILE A 247 -7.05 -18.59 -4.60
CA ILE A 247 -6.38 -18.50 -5.91
C ILE A 247 -5.34 -19.61 -6.07
N HIS A 248 -4.57 -19.91 -5.03
CA HIS A 248 -3.62 -21.03 -5.04
C HIS A 248 -4.34 -22.37 -5.27
N ASP A 249 -5.46 -22.63 -4.59
CA ASP A 249 -6.28 -23.83 -4.82
C ASP A 249 -6.80 -23.88 -6.27
N LYS A 250 -7.21 -22.75 -6.82
CA LYS A 250 -7.62 -22.65 -8.23
C LYS A 250 -6.45 -22.93 -9.18
N ALA A 251 -5.26 -22.44 -8.88
CA ALA A 251 -4.05 -22.70 -9.66
C ALA A 251 -3.78 -24.21 -9.77
N ILE A 252 -3.90 -24.94 -8.66
CA ILE A 252 -3.73 -26.40 -8.63
C ILE A 252 -4.77 -27.08 -9.53
N GLN A 253 -6.04 -26.67 -9.45
CA GLN A 253 -7.13 -27.24 -10.24
C GLN A 253 -6.92 -27.04 -11.75
N GLU A 254 -6.39 -25.88 -12.15
CA GLU A 254 -6.12 -25.52 -13.55
C GLU A 254 -4.73 -25.97 -14.04
N GLY A 255 -3.91 -26.55 -13.16
CA GLY A 255 -2.54 -26.98 -13.48
C GLY A 255 -1.58 -25.81 -13.73
N ILE A 256 -1.87 -24.62 -13.20
CA ILE A 256 -1.04 -23.43 -13.30
C ILE A 256 0.05 -23.50 -12.23
N THR A 257 1.32 -23.47 -12.65
CA THR A 257 2.47 -23.55 -11.76
C THR A 257 3.51 -22.49 -12.09
N LEU A 258 4.30 -22.08 -11.08
CA LEU A 258 5.41 -21.17 -11.29
C LEU A 258 6.56 -21.81 -12.07
N THR A 259 7.17 -21.05 -12.99
CA THR A 259 8.40 -21.38 -13.69
C THR A 259 9.62 -21.26 -12.76
N ASP A 260 10.77 -21.78 -13.19
CA ASP A 260 12.00 -21.67 -12.39
C ASP A 260 12.50 -20.22 -12.26
N GLU A 261 12.20 -19.37 -13.26
CA GLU A 261 12.49 -17.94 -13.25
C GLU A 261 11.61 -17.21 -12.24
N GLU A 262 10.29 -17.41 -12.29
CA GLU A 262 9.34 -16.82 -11.33
C GLU A 262 9.64 -17.24 -9.89
N LYS A 263 10.07 -18.49 -9.66
CA LYS A 263 10.53 -18.95 -8.34
C LYS A 263 11.84 -18.29 -7.92
N ALA A 264 12.73 -17.98 -8.87
CA ALA A 264 13.97 -17.26 -8.57
C ALA A 264 13.69 -15.81 -8.18
N ASP A 265 12.71 -15.18 -8.84
CA ASP A 265 12.24 -13.84 -8.47
C ASP A 265 11.63 -13.84 -7.06
N ALA A 266 10.76 -14.82 -6.75
CA ALA A 266 10.21 -15.00 -5.40
C ALA A 266 11.31 -15.09 -4.32
N ARG A 267 12.37 -15.85 -4.58
CA ARG A 267 13.53 -15.94 -3.68
C ARG A 267 14.27 -14.63 -3.55
N SER A 268 14.48 -13.92 -4.65
CA SER A 268 15.17 -12.64 -4.63
C SER A 268 14.41 -11.61 -3.78
N TYR A 269 13.09 -11.52 -3.96
CA TYR A 269 12.24 -10.64 -3.15
C TYR A 269 12.22 -11.06 -1.68
N ALA A 270 12.15 -12.37 -1.41
CA ALA A 270 12.20 -12.90 -0.06
C ALA A 270 13.52 -12.55 0.65
N ASP A 271 14.66 -12.67 -0.04
CA ASP A 271 15.97 -12.31 0.52
C ASP A 271 16.09 -10.80 0.78
N GLU A 272 15.63 -9.96 -0.15
CA GLU A 272 15.63 -8.50 0.01
C GLU A 272 14.74 -8.07 1.19
N HIS A 273 13.51 -8.58 1.24
CA HIS A 273 12.58 -8.34 2.36
C HIS A 273 13.19 -8.82 3.68
N PHE A 274 13.75 -10.05 3.70
CA PHE A 274 14.35 -10.62 4.89
C PHE A 274 15.50 -9.73 5.41
N LEU A 275 16.34 -9.18 4.53
CA LEU A 275 17.43 -8.27 4.89
C LEU A 275 16.92 -6.91 5.40
N GLY A 276 15.78 -6.45 4.91
CA GLY A 276 15.11 -5.21 5.35
C GLY A 276 14.49 -5.31 6.74
N LEU A 277 14.07 -6.50 7.17
CA LEU A 277 13.44 -6.69 8.48
C LEU A 277 14.40 -6.46 9.66
N SER A 278 13.85 -5.91 10.74
CA SER A 278 14.53 -5.84 12.02
C SER A 278 14.70 -7.26 12.60
N ASP A 279 15.72 -7.48 13.45
CA ASP A 279 15.90 -8.80 14.09
C ASP A 279 14.76 -9.05 15.08
N ASP A 280 14.29 -8.00 15.75
CA ASP A 280 13.15 -8.06 16.66
C ASP A 280 11.89 -8.58 15.95
N ASP A 281 11.59 -8.10 14.74
CA ASP A 281 10.44 -8.56 13.96
C ASP A 281 10.65 -9.99 13.43
N ARG A 282 11.88 -10.34 13.01
CA ARG A 282 12.21 -11.72 12.59
C ARG A 282 12.01 -12.73 13.71
N ASP A 283 12.52 -12.42 14.90
CA ASP A 283 12.48 -13.30 16.07
C ASP A 283 11.07 -13.35 16.66
N ARG A 284 10.41 -12.19 16.83
CA ARG A 284 9.06 -12.11 17.42
C ARG A 284 8.02 -12.87 16.59
N TYR A 285 8.08 -12.73 15.27
CA TYR A 285 7.09 -13.33 14.38
C TYR A 285 7.56 -14.62 13.72
N LEU A 286 8.76 -15.13 14.07
CA LEU A 286 9.38 -16.31 13.45
C LEU A 286 9.40 -16.23 11.91
N VAL A 287 9.72 -15.04 11.39
CA VAL A 287 9.80 -14.84 9.93
C VAL A 287 11.09 -15.48 9.44
N THR A 288 10.95 -16.47 8.56
CA THR A 288 12.07 -17.16 7.92
C THR A 288 12.14 -16.82 6.43
N ARG A 289 13.29 -17.05 5.81
CA ARG A 289 13.43 -16.95 4.34
C ARG A 289 12.44 -17.87 3.62
N ASP A 290 12.26 -19.08 4.11
CA ASP A 290 11.32 -20.05 3.54
C ASP A 290 9.86 -19.55 3.62
N LEU A 291 9.49 -18.90 4.74
CA LEU A 291 8.17 -18.28 4.89
C LEU A 291 7.98 -17.15 3.87
N LEU A 292 8.98 -16.28 3.73
CA LEU A 292 8.92 -15.17 2.77
C LEU A 292 8.92 -15.68 1.32
N GLU A 293 9.72 -16.68 0.98
CA GLU A 293 9.72 -17.30 -0.36
C GLU A 293 8.34 -17.87 -0.67
N LYS A 294 7.68 -18.53 0.30
CA LYS A 294 6.30 -19.00 0.14
C LYS A 294 5.33 -17.83 -0.07
N VAL A 295 5.41 -16.78 0.75
CA VAL A 295 4.55 -15.59 0.63
C VAL A 295 4.70 -14.95 -0.75
N TYR A 296 5.92 -14.71 -1.21
CA TYR A 296 6.16 -14.13 -2.54
C TYR A 296 5.76 -15.07 -3.67
N SER A 297 5.99 -16.38 -3.53
CA SER A 297 5.52 -17.38 -4.50
C SER A 297 3.99 -17.39 -4.61
N ASP A 298 3.28 -17.33 -3.49
CA ASP A 298 1.82 -17.30 -3.47
C ASP A 298 1.28 -16.03 -4.17
N ASN A 299 1.94 -14.87 -4.00
CA ASN A 299 1.56 -13.63 -4.67
C ASN A 299 1.83 -13.67 -6.19
N ILE A 300 3.01 -14.11 -6.61
CA ILE A 300 3.34 -14.25 -8.04
C ILE A 300 2.41 -15.28 -8.71
N LEU A 301 2.09 -16.37 -8.00
CA LEU A 301 1.14 -17.37 -8.50
C LEU A 301 -0.25 -16.76 -8.66
N ALA A 302 -0.68 -15.92 -7.73
CA ALA A 302 -1.97 -15.27 -7.82
C ALA A 302 -2.07 -14.32 -9.02
N GLU A 303 -1.04 -13.52 -9.26
CA GLU A 303 -0.93 -12.67 -10.45
C GLU A 303 -0.95 -13.51 -11.73
N LYS A 304 -0.18 -14.59 -11.78
CA LYS A 304 -0.15 -15.51 -12.92
C LYS A 304 -1.50 -16.20 -13.18
N VAL A 305 -2.21 -16.60 -12.13
CA VAL A 305 -3.56 -17.20 -12.27
C VAL A 305 -4.53 -16.15 -12.80
N PHE A 306 -4.48 -14.92 -12.27
CA PHE A 306 -5.27 -13.82 -12.80
C PHE A 306 -4.98 -13.61 -14.29
N GLU A 307 -3.71 -13.43 -14.67
CA GLU A 307 -3.31 -13.29 -16.07
C GLU A 307 -3.77 -14.47 -16.93
N THR A 308 -3.54 -15.71 -16.48
CA THR A 308 -3.87 -16.91 -17.27
C THR A 308 -5.38 -17.08 -17.46
N LEU A 309 -6.18 -16.79 -16.43
CA LEU A 309 -7.64 -16.91 -16.49
C LEU A 309 -8.32 -15.72 -17.17
N THR A 310 -7.69 -14.54 -17.15
CA THR A 310 -8.16 -13.33 -17.86
C THR A 310 -7.56 -13.19 -19.27
N ILE A 311 -6.54 -13.96 -19.62
CA ILE A 311 -6.03 -14.11 -20.99
C ILE A 311 -7.11 -14.66 -21.93
N ASP A 312 -8.12 -15.36 -21.40
CA ASP A 312 -9.28 -15.88 -22.13
C ASP A 312 -10.53 -14.99 -22.01
N VAL A 313 -10.35 -13.68 -21.80
CA VAL A 313 -11.42 -12.73 -22.13
C VAL A 313 -11.66 -12.83 -23.63
N ASP A 314 -12.82 -13.36 -24.02
CA ASP A 314 -13.27 -13.40 -25.40
C ASP A 314 -13.27 -11.97 -25.97
N THR A 315 -12.15 -11.62 -26.64
CA THR A 315 -11.96 -10.34 -27.32
C THR A 315 -12.79 -10.25 -28.60
N ASN A 316 -13.43 -11.34 -29.02
CA ASN A 316 -14.35 -11.33 -30.13
C ASN A 316 -15.68 -10.72 -29.67
N VAL A 317 -15.77 -9.39 -29.72
CA VAL A 317 -17.07 -8.71 -29.64
C VAL A 317 -17.71 -8.80 -31.03
N PRO A 318 -18.81 -9.57 -31.19
CA PRO A 318 -19.48 -9.67 -32.49
C PRO A 318 -19.86 -8.28 -32.98
N ASP A 319 -19.67 -8.02 -34.27
CA ASP A 319 -20.00 -6.71 -34.86
C ASP A 319 -21.44 -6.31 -34.56
N ILE A 320 -22.38 -7.25 -34.50
CA ILE A 320 -23.78 -6.97 -34.18
C ILE A 320 -24.00 -6.38 -32.77
N THR A 321 -23.10 -6.66 -31.83
CA THR A 321 -23.17 -6.20 -30.44
C THR A 321 -22.55 -4.81 -30.29
N ALA A 322 -21.49 -4.51 -31.06
CA ALA A 322 -20.82 -3.22 -30.99
C ALA A 322 -21.23 -2.23 -32.11
N ARG A 323 -21.98 -2.68 -33.12
CA ARG A 323 -22.35 -1.89 -34.30
C ARG A 323 -23.08 -0.63 -33.88
N GLN A 324 -22.47 0.50 -34.24
CA GLN A 324 -23.05 1.82 -34.08
C GLN A 324 -23.62 2.30 -35.42
N ILE A 325 -24.86 2.77 -35.41
CA ILE A 325 -25.48 3.47 -36.54
C ILE A 325 -25.44 4.97 -36.26
N THR A 326 -25.17 5.80 -37.28
CA THR A 326 -25.35 7.25 -37.19
C THR A 326 -26.54 7.67 -38.04
N VAL A 327 -27.50 8.34 -37.42
CA VAL A 327 -28.70 8.84 -38.09
C VAL A 327 -28.94 10.30 -37.75
N GLN A 328 -29.54 11.01 -38.70
CA GLN A 328 -30.14 12.30 -38.47
C GLN A 328 -31.66 12.14 -38.38
N HIS A 329 -32.33 13.04 -37.66
CA HIS A 329 -33.78 13.03 -37.61
C HIS A 329 -34.42 14.42 -37.56
N ILE A 330 -35.70 14.44 -37.91
CA ILE A 330 -36.58 15.59 -37.75
C ILE A 330 -37.73 15.17 -36.86
N LEU A 331 -37.96 15.88 -35.76
CA LEU A 331 -39.15 15.72 -34.91
C LEU A 331 -40.14 16.86 -35.18
N VAL A 332 -41.40 16.51 -35.39
CA VAL A 332 -42.52 17.44 -35.32
C VAL A 332 -43.50 16.93 -34.27
N HIS A 333 -43.73 17.73 -33.22
CA HIS A 333 -44.54 17.31 -32.09
C HIS A 333 -46.01 17.13 -32.45
N SER A 334 -46.61 16.12 -31.83
CA SER A 334 -48.06 15.89 -31.82
C SER A 334 -48.69 16.27 -30.47
N THR A 335 -47.86 16.71 -29.52
CA THR A 335 -48.19 17.09 -28.14
C THR A 335 -47.63 18.48 -27.81
N GLU A 336 -48.21 19.14 -26.82
CA GLU A 336 -47.70 20.38 -26.20
C GLU A 336 -47.60 20.19 -24.69
N LEU A 337 -46.84 21.06 -24.00
CA LEU A 337 -46.78 21.06 -22.54
C LEU A 337 -47.95 21.87 -21.98
N ASP A 338 -48.66 21.31 -21.01
CA ASP A 338 -49.64 22.05 -20.22
C ASP A 338 -48.99 22.95 -19.17
N GLU A 339 -49.79 23.70 -18.41
CA GLU A 339 -49.32 24.61 -17.36
C GLU A 339 -48.57 23.89 -16.22
N GLU A 340 -48.74 22.58 -16.09
CA GLU A 340 -48.11 21.73 -15.09
C GLU A 340 -46.85 21.03 -15.65
N GLY A 341 -46.52 21.24 -16.93
CA GLY A 341 -45.37 20.65 -17.60
C GLY A 341 -45.60 19.24 -18.13
N ASN A 342 -46.84 18.75 -18.17
CA ASN A 342 -47.16 17.44 -18.74
C ASN A 342 -47.41 17.56 -20.26
N ARG A 343 -46.97 16.55 -21.02
CA ARG A 343 -47.28 16.47 -22.46
C ARG A 343 -48.74 16.07 -22.69
N VAL A 344 -49.51 16.97 -23.27
CA VAL A 344 -50.90 16.74 -23.67
C VAL A 344 -51.02 16.75 -25.20
N PRO A 345 -51.91 15.95 -25.81
CA PRO A 345 -52.06 15.94 -27.26
C PRO A 345 -52.54 17.28 -27.82
N LEU A 346 -51.93 17.74 -28.92
CA LEU A 346 -52.36 18.96 -29.63
C LEU A 346 -53.83 18.87 -30.05
N SER A 347 -54.49 20.02 -30.20
CA SER A 347 -55.82 20.09 -30.80
C SER A 347 -55.85 19.47 -32.21
N LEU A 348 -57.01 19.02 -32.66
CA LEU A 348 -57.16 18.37 -33.98
C LEU A 348 -56.66 19.26 -35.13
N GLU A 349 -56.91 20.57 -35.06
CA GLU A 349 -56.47 21.51 -36.09
C GLU A 349 -54.93 21.66 -36.11
N GLN A 350 -54.31 21.83 -34.95
CA GLN A 350 -52.85 21.92 -34.83
C GLN A 350 -52.17 20.62 -35.28
N ARG A 351 -52.75 19.47 -34.89
CA ARG A 351 -52.24 18.15 -35.26
C ARG A 351 -52.28 17.93 -36.77
N ASN A 352 -53.34 18.36 -37.45
CA ASN A 352 -53.44 18.28 -38.91
C ASN A 352 -52.38 19.16 -39.60
N LYS A 353 -52.17 20.39 -39.11
CA LYS A 353 -51.12 21.29 -39.65
C LYS A 353 -49.71 20.71 -39.44
N ALA A 354 -49.45 20.14 -38.27
CA ALA A 354 -48.18 19.47 -37.96
C ALA A 354 -47.95 18.24 -38.85
N LEU A 355 -49.01 17.46 -39.11
CA LEU A 355 -48.96 16.33 -40.03
C LEU A 355 -48.70 16.78 -41.49
N ASP A 356 -49.33 17.85 -41.95
CA ASP A 356 -49.06 18.42 -43.28
C ASP A 356 -47.62 18.92 -43.38
N LYS A 357 -47.11 19.59 -42.34
CA LYS A 357 -45.70 20.03 -42.23
C LYS A 357 -44.74 18.86 -42.37
N VAL A 358 -44.91 17.81 -41.56
CA VAL A 358 -43.97 16.67 -41.57
C VAL A 358 -44.04 15.88 -42.88
N ASN A 359 -45.21 15.74 -43.50
CA ASN A 359 -45.32 15.15 -44.84
C ASN A 359 -44.57 15.97 -45.90
N GLY A 360 -44.67 17.30 -45.85
CA GLY A 360 -43.89 18.16 -46.74
C GLY A 360 -42.38 18.04 -46.54
N LEU A 361 -41.92 17.89 -45.29
CA LEU A 361 -40.51 17.66 -44.96
C LEU A 361 -40.04 16.28 -45.46
N LEU A 362 -40.88 15.25 -45.37
CA LEU A 362 -40.57 13.92 -45.87
C LEU A 362 -40.36 13.90 -47.39
N GLU A 363 -41.20 14.61 -48.14
CA GLU A 363 -41.05 14.73 -49.59
C GLU A 363 -39.77 15.48 -49.98
N LYS A 364 -39.44 16.55 -49.25
CA LYS A 364 -38.17 17.27 -49.43
C LYS A 364 -36.95 16.40 -49.14
N ALA A 365 -36.96 15.69 -48.02
CA ALA A 365 -35.91 14.75 -47.64
C ALA A 365 -35.71 13.66 -48.70
N ARG A 366 -36.79 13.17 -49.33
CA ARG A 366 -36.73 12.18 -50.41
C ARG A 366 -36.27 12.74 -51.75
N SER A 367 -36.41 14.04 -51.97
CA SER A 367 -35.97 14.72 -53.19
C SER A 367 -34.46 14.95 -53.27
N GLY A 368 -33.70 14.58 -52.22
CA GLY A 368 -32.25 14.74 -52.15
C GLY A 368 -31.79 16.10 -51.65
N GLU A 369 -32.67 16.88 -50.99
CA GLU A 369 -32.27 18.05 -50.22
C GLU A 369 -31.35 17.63 -49.05
N ASP A 370 -30.39 18.47 -48.68
CA ASP A 370 -29.47 18.18 -47.57
C ASP A 370 -30.24 18.01 -46.26
N PHE A 371 -30.25 16.77 -45.74
CA PHE A 371 -31.11 16.41 -44.62
C PHE A 371 -30.72 17.15 -43.34
N TYR A 372 -29.43 17.37 -43.11
CA TYR A 372 -28.94 18.08 -41.93
C TYR A 372 -29.47 19.53 -41.90
N THR A 373 -29.35 20.26 -43.01
CA THR A 373 -29.89 21.63 -43.13
C THR A 373 -31.40 21.64 -42.98
N LEU A 374 -32.09 20.66 -43.54
CA LEU A 374 -33.54 20.52 -43.40
C LEU A 374 -33.94 20.27 -41.95
N ALA A 375 -33.19 19.43 -41.23
CA ALA A 375 -33.41 19.11 -39.82
C ALA A 375 -33.11 20.31 -38.92
N GLU A 376 -31.98 20.97 -39.09
CA GLU A 376 -31.59 22.16 -38.32
C GLU A 376 -32.65 23.27 -38.43
N ALA A 377 -33.24 23.46 -39.61
CA ALA A 377 -34.25 24.50 -39.83
C ALA A 377 -35.66 24.13 -39.37
N ASN A 378 -35.99 22.85 -39.18
CA ASN A 378 -37.40 22.42 -39.01
C ASN A 378 -37.67 21.45 -37.86
N SER A 379 -36.65 20.79 -37.31
CA SER A 379 -36.79 19.89 -36.18
C SER A 379 -37.15 20.67 -34.92
N GLU A 380 -38.05 20.10 -34.14
CA GLU A 380 -38.47 20.64 -32.84
C GLU A 380 -37.74 19.95 -31.68
N ASP A 381 -36.76 19.10 -32.00
CA ASP A 381 -35.81 18.52 -31.05
C ASP A 381 -34.50 19.34 -31.04
N GLU A 382 -33.82 19.38 -29.90
CA GLU A 382 -32.53 20.07 -29.72
C GLU A 382 -31.38 19.29 -30.34
N VAL A 383 -31.49 17.96 -30.35
CA VAL A 383 -30.50 17.07 -30.98
C VAL A 383 -31.09 16.60 -32.31
N ILE A 384 -30.29 16.66 -33.37
CA ILE A 384 -30.72 16.26 -34.73
C ILE A 384 -29.93 15.07 -35.27
N GLU A 385 -28.80 14.71 -34.65
CA GLU A 385 -27.94 13.60 -35.05
C GLU A 385 -27.62 12.73 -33.84
N TYR A 386 -27.78 11.42 -34.00
CA TYR A 386 -27.48 10.43 -32.99
C TYR A 386 -26.56 9.35 -33.53
N THR A 387 -25.66 8.87 -32.69
CA THR A 387 -24.90 7.64 -32.91
C THR A 387 -25.18 6.68 -31.77
N PHE A 388 -25.73 5.51 -32.07
CA PHE A 388 -26.14 4.54 -31.06
C PHE A 388 -26.05 3.08 -31.51
N GLY A 389 -25.96 2.18 -30.54
CA GLY A 389 -26.04 0.74 -30.68
C GLY A 389 -27.45 0.19 -30.53
N ARG A 390 -27.60 -1.12 -30.73
CA ARG A 390 -28.90 -1.78 -30.57
C ARG A 390 -29.30 -1.81 -29.09
N GLY A 391 -30.52 -1.37 -28.77
CA GLY A 391 -31.00 -1.19 -27.40
C GLY A 391 -30.51 0.07 -26.71
N GLU A 392 -29.73 0.91 -27.40
CA GLU A 392 -29.16 2.17 -26.89
C GLU A 392 -29.71 3.38 -27.66
N GLY A 393 -30.86 3.22 -28.31
CA GLY A 393 -31.55 4.33 -28.98
C GLY A 393 -31.83 5.49 -28.00
N PRO A 394 -32.01 6.73 -28.51
CA PRO A 394 -32.17 7.90 -27.65
C PRO A 394 -33.34 7.74 -26.67
N GLU A 395 -33.09 8.04 -25.40
CA GLU A 395 -34.09 7.93 -24.33
C GLU A 395 -35.31 8.81 -24.64
N GLY A 396 -36.50 8.21 -24.57
CA GLY A 396 -37.77 8.88 -24.89
C GLY A 396 -38.27 8.62 -26.31
N PHE A 397 -37.44 8.20 -27.27
CA PHE A 397 -37.97 7.77 -28.56
C PHE A 397 -38.28 6.28 -28.51
N SER A 398 -39.58 5.96 -28.62
CA SER A 398 -40.12 4.60 -28.61
C SER A 398 -39.24 3.62 -29.42
N ASN A 399 -39.21 2.34 -29.04
CA ASN A 399 -38.55 1.24 -29.75
C ASN A 399 -38.79 1.25 -31.28
N THR A 400 -39.85 1.90 -31.76
CA THR A 400 -40.15 2.10 -33.18
C THR A 400 -39.12 2.99 -33.91
N PHE A 401 -38.55 4.00 -33.25
CA PHE A 401 -37.51 4.87 -33.81
C PHE A 401 -36.24 4.07 -34.07
N GLU A 402 -35.75 3.36 -33.05
CA GLU A 402 -34.58 2.48 -33.15
C GLU A 402 -34.77 1.44 -34.26
N GLN A 403 -35.91 0.73 -34.24
CA GLN A 403 -36.20 -0.30 -35.24
C GLN A 403 -36.22 0.27 -36.66
N ALA A 404 -36.78 1.47 -36.85
CA ALA A 404 -36.76 2.13 -38.15
C ALA A 404 -35.34 2.51 -38.57
N ALA A 405 -34.54 3.09 -37.67
CA ALA A 405 -33.14 3.44 -37.94
C ALA A 405 -32.32 2.22 -38.39
N PHE A 406 -32.36 1.11 -37.66
CA PHE A 406 -31.59 -0.10 -37.98
C PHE A 406 -32.05 -0.85 -39.24
N ASN A 407 -33.23 -0.53 -39.78
CA ASN A 407 -33.73 -1.07 -41.05
C ASN A 407 -33.26 -0.26 -42.27
N LEU A 408 -32.70 0.94 -42.07
CA LEU A 408 -32.19 1.78 -43.15
C LEU A 408 -30.77 1.38 -43.57
N LYS A 409 -30.45 1.69 -44.82
CA LYS A 409 -29.08 1.71 -45.36
C LYS A 409 -28.54 3.12 -45.43
N THR A 410 -27.21 3.23 -45.45
CA THR A 410 -26.50 4.49 -45.65
C THR A 410 -27.09 5.26 -46.84
N GLY A 411 -27.56 6.49 -46.58
CA GLY A 411 -28.20 7.37 -47.54
C GLY A 411 -29.71 7.22 -47.70
N GLU A 412 -30.37 6.31 -46.97
CA GLU A 412 -31.82 6.12 -47.03
C GLU A 412 -32.58 6.99 -46.02
N THR A 413 -33.77 7.41 -46.43
CA THR A 413 -34.73 8.13 -45.58
C THR A 413 -35.89 7.20 -45.22
N SER A 414 -36.28 7.19 -43.95
CA SER A 414 -37.39 6.37 -43.45
C SER A 414 -38.76 6.74 -44.03
N SER A 415 -39.75 5.90 -43.78
CA SER A 415 -41.14 6.35 -43.76
C SER A 415 -41.40 7.26 -42.55
N LEU A 416 -42.56 7.91 -42.51
CA LEU A 416 -42.99 8.66 -41.33
C LEU A 416 -43.17 7.70 -40.14
N ILE A 417 -42.48 7.99 -39.04
CA ILE A 417 -42.53 7.19 -37.81
C ILE A 417 -43.36 7.95 -36.79
N THR A 418 -44.30 7.28 -36.13
CA THR A 418 -45.13 7.89 -35.09
C THR A 418 -44.67 7.43 -33.71
N THR A 419 -44.49 8.37 -32.80
CA THR A 419 -44.14 8.15 -31.38
C THR A 419 -45.14 8.90 -30.49
N GLU A 420 -45.01 8.77 -29.17
CA GLU A 420 -45.81 9.53 -28.20
C GLU A 420 -45.49 11.04 -28.21
N TYR A 421 -44.31 11.42 -28.69
CA TYR A 421 -43.88 12.81 -28.81
C TYR A 421 -44.42 13.45 -30.08
N GLY A 422 -44.43 12.71 -31.19
CA GLY A 422 -44.86 13.23 -32.48
C GLY A 422 -44.48 12.34 -33.64
N TRP A 423 -44.14 12.97 -34.76
CA TRP A 423 -43.69 12.27 -35.95
C TRP A 423 -42.22 12.52 -36.20
N HIS A 424 -41.53 11.44 -36.57
CA HIS A 424 -40.11 11.43 -36.87
C HIS A 424 -39.88 11.05 -38.33
N ILE A 425 -38.90 11.70 -38.93
CA ILE A 425 -38.28 11.29 -40.19
C ILE A 425 -36.82 11.02 -39.87
N ILE A 426 -36.30 9.87 -40.28
CA ILE A 426 -34.91 9.48 -40.05
C ILE A 426 -34.17 9.43 -41.39
N TYR A 427 -32.96 9.95 -41.42
CA TYR A 427 -32.00 9.76 -42.49
C TYR A 427 -30.78 9.00 -41.97
N CYS A 428 -30.41 7.91 -42.63
CA CYS A 428 -29.25 7.14 -42.24
C CYS A 428 -27.98 7.74 -42.84
N VAL A 429 -27.17 8.39 -42.00
CA VAL A 429 -25.88 8.97 -42.40
C VAL A 429 -24.87 7.85 -42.66
N THR A 430 -24.80 6.88 -41.76
CA THR A 430 -24.07 5.63 -41.97
C THR A 430 -24.71 4.49 -41.20
N ASP A 431 -24.94 3.36 -41.87
CA ASP A 431 -25.44 2.13 -41.25
C ASP A 431 -24.36 1.36 -40.49
N PHE A 432 -23.09 1.82 -40.54
CA PHE A 432 -21.97 1.30 -39.77
C PHE A 432 -20.93 2.41 -39.51
N ASN A 433 -20.94 3.02 -38.33
CA ASN A 433 -19.94 3.97 -37.91
C ASN A 433 -18.72 3.22 -37.34
N GLU A 434 -17.65 3.10 -38.12
CA GLU A 434 -16.46 2.31 -37.78
C GLU A 434 -15.78 2.83 -36.50
N ASP A 435 -15.52 4.13 -36.42
CA ASP A 435 -14.85 4.74 -35.26
C ASP A 435 -15.66 4.56 -33.97
N ALA A 436 -16.98 4.77 -34.03
CA ALA A 436 -17.86 4.58 -32.87
C ALA A 436 -17.95 3.10 -32.49
N THR A 437 -18.02 2.20 -33.47
CA THR A 437 -18.04 0.75 -33.25
C THR A 437 -16.74 0.28 -32.59
N ILE A 438 -15.57 0.78 -33.02
CA ILE A 438 -14.27 0.46 -32.41
C ILE A 438 -14.25 0.91 -30.95
N ARG A 439 -14.68 2.15 -30.64
CA ARG A 439 -14.73 2.64 -29.26
C ARG A 439 -15.61 1.78 -28.36
N VAL A 440 -16.76 1.33 -28.85
CA VAL A 440 -17.66 0.44 -28.10
C VAL A 440 -17.04 -0.95 -27.93
N LYS A 441 -16.35 -1.49 -28.93
CA LYS A 441 -15.61 -2.75 -28.78
C LYS A 441 -14.52 -2.64 -27.72
N GLU A 442 -13.74 -1.56 -27.73
CA GLU A 442 -12.70 -1.30 -26.74
C GLU A 442 -13.30 -1.19 -25.33
N ALA A 443 -14.40 -0.46 -25.17
CA ALA A 443 -15.10 -0.34 -23.89
C ALA A 443 -15.63 -1.71 -23.38
N ILE A 444 -16.23 -2.52 -24.25
CA ILE A 444 -16.72 -3.87 -23.89
C ILE A 444 -15.54 -4.79 -23.51
N ILE A 445 -14.41 -4.69 -24.20
CA ILE A 445 -13.21 -5.48 -23.88
C ILE A 445 -12.65 -5.05 -22.52
N GLU A 446 -12.61 -3.75 -22.24
CA GLU A 446 -12.11 -3.22 -20.98
C GLU A 446 -13.03 -3.56 -19.79
N GLU A 447 -14.35 -3.55 -19.97
CA GLU A 447 -15.30 -4.00 -18.93
C GLU A 447 -15.19 -5.51 -18.64
N ARG A 448 -14.74 -6.30 -19.62
CA ARG A 448 -14.52 -7.74 -19.45
C ARG A 448 -13.16 -8.07 -18.81
N ARG A 449 -12.22 -7.13 -18.77
CA ARG A 449 -10.95 -7.25 -18.05
C ARG A 449 -11.16 -6.94 -16.57
#